data_AF-A0A956XVF0-F1
#
_entry.id   AF-A0A956XVF0-F1
#
_cell.length_a   1.000
_cell.length_b   1.000
_cell.length_c   1.000
_cell.angle_alpha   90.00
_cell.angle_beta   90.00
_cell.angle_gamma   90.00
#
_symmetry.space_group_name_H-M   'P 1'
#
loop_
_entity.id
_entity.type
_entity.pdbx_description
1 polymer ?
#
loop_
_entity_poly.entity_id
_entity_poly.type
_entity_poly.pdbx_seq_one_letter_code
_entity_poly.pdbx_strand_id
1 'polypeptide(L)'
;PASTREQQQEFIRAVEANPRGYIAQPTISLSIAPCFVDNQIESRHIDLRPFVLYGSDGATIVPGGLTRVALRKGSLVVNSSQGGGSKDTWVLYE
;
A
#
# COMPACT_ATOMS: atom_id res chain seq x y z
N PRO A 1 -2.03 15.62 -12.36
CA PRO A 1 -1.97 14.17 -12.68
C PRO A 1 -0.52 13.68 -12.62
N ALA A 2 -0.25 12.55 -11.99
CA ALA A 2 1.11 11.98 -11.93
C ALA A 2 1.56 11.36 -13.27
N SER A 3 0.63 11.11 -14.20
CA SER A 3 0.87 10.53 -15.52
C SER A 3 0.78 11.56 -16.65
N THR A 4 1.54 11.31 -17.71
CA THR A 4 1.50 12.04 -18.99
C THR A 4 0.27 11.65 -19.82
N ARG A 5 -0.04 12.42 -20.88
CA ARG A 5 -1.17 12.10 -21.78
C ARG A 5 -0.93 10.81 -22.55
N GLU A 6 0.31 10.57 -22.94
CA GLU A 6 0.76 9.39 -23.67
C GLU A 6 0.54 8.14 -22.80
N GLN A 7 0.94 8.17 -21.53
CA GLN A 7 0.71 7.08 -20.57
C GLN A 7 -0.78 6.83 -20.32
N GLN A 8 -1.60 7.88 -20.29
CA GLN A 8 -3.05 7.73 -20.13
C GLN A 8 -3.66 7.01 -21.33
N GLN A 9 -3.30 7.40 -22.55
CA GLN A 9 -3.79 6.74 -23.77
C GLN A 9 -3.35 5.27 -23.87
N GLU A 10 -2.11 4.98 -23.48
CA GLU A 10 -1.62 3.61 -23.40
C GLU A 10 -2.43 2.78 -22.40
N PHE A 11 -2.69 3.32 -21.21
CA PHE A 11 -3.47 2.62 -20.19
C PHE A 11 -4.94 2.44 -20.59
N ILE A 12 -5.54 3.42 -21.29
CA ILE A 12 -6.89 3.28 -21.86
C ILE A 12 -6.95 2.08 -22.81
N ARG A 13 -6.00 1.95 -23.75
CA ARG A 13 -5.95 0.80 -24.67
C ARG A 13 -5.83 -0.52 -23.93
N ALA A 14 -5.04 -0.57 -22.85
CA ALA A 14 -4.88 -1.77 -22.03
C ALA A 14 -6.18 -2.14 -21.30
N VAL A 15 -6.90 -1.16 -20.74
CA VAL A 15 -8.19 -1.36 -20.07
C VAL A 15 -9.25 -1.82 -21.07
N GLU A 16 -9.33 -1.20 -22.26
CA GLU A 16 -10.27 -1.60 -23.32
C GLU A 16 -10.03 -3.03 -23.81
N ALA A 17 -8.77 -3.47 -23.88
CA ALA A 17 -8.41 -4.82 -24.30
C ALA A 17 -8.84 -5.90 -23.29
N ASN A 18 -8.91 -5.60 -21.99
CA ASN A 18 -9.36 -6.54 -20.96
C ASN A 18 -10.05 -5.83 -19.78
N PRO A 19 -11.27 -5.29 -19.95
CA PRO A 19 -11.89 -4.42 -18.95
C PRO A 19 -12.16 -5.15 -17.63
N ARG A 20 -12.42 -6.47 -17.68
CA ARG A 20 -12.63 -7.30 -16.47
C ARG A 20 -11.35 -7.52 -15.66
N GLY A 21 -10.17 -7.22 -16.22
CA GLY A 21 -8.88 -7.31 -15.54
C GLY A 21 -8.54 -6.11 -14.67
N TYR A 22 -9.35 -5.05 -14.70
CA TYR A 22 -9.05 -3.78 -14.02
C TYR A 22 -10.17 -3.36 -13.08
N ILE A 23 -9.78 -2.67 -12.01
CA ILE A 23 -10.67 -1.92 -11.12
C ILE A 23 -10.12 -0.50 -10.96
N ALA A 24 -10.99 0.44 -10.63
CA ALA A 24 -10.61 1.81 -10.33
C ALA A 24 -11.17 2.23 -8.97
N GLN A 25 -10.41 3.06 -8.26
CA GLN A 25 -10.81 3.68 -7.00
C GLN A 25 -10.33 5.13 -7.01
N PRO A 26 -11.04 6.05 -6.34
CA PRO A 26 -10.53 7.39 -6.11
C PRO A 26 -9.16 7.35 -5.44
N THR A 27 -8.25 8.25 -5.84
CA THR A 27 -6.95 8.36 -5.17
C THR A 27 -7.16 8.88 -3.75
N ILE A 28 -6.69 8.11 -2.76
CA ILE A 28 -6.73 8.47 -1.34
C ILE A 28 -5.32 8.87 -0.91
N SER A 29 -5.23 9.91 -0.06
CA SER A 29 -3.99 10.25 0.63
C SER A 29 -3.69 9.19 1.68
N LEU A 30 -2.77 8.26 1.37
CA LEU A 30 -2.33 7.26 2.34
C LEU A 30 -1.56 7.91 3.50
N SER A 31 -1.75 7.39 4.71
CA SER A 31 -0.96 7.78 5.87
C SER A 31 0.53 7.57 5.62
N ILE A 32 1.34 8.40 6.27
CA ILE A 32 2.80 8.36 6.16
C ILE A 32 3.42 7.98 7.51
N ALA A 33 4.56 7.29 7.48
CA ALA A 33 5.37 7.01 8.65
C ALA A 33 6.86 7.33 8.40
N PRO A 34 7.63 7.68 9.45
CA PRO A 34 9.06 7.91 9.34
C PRO A 34 9.81 6.64 8.87
N CYS A 35 10.65 6.81 7.85
CA CYS A 35 11.50 5.76 7.32
C CYS A 35 12.94 6.24 7.25
N PHE A 36 13.87 5.39 7.68
CA PHE A 36 15.29 5.65 7.54
C PHE A 36 15.76 5.13 6.19
N VAL A 37 16.04 6.04 5.26
CA VAL A 37 16.43 5.75 3.86
C VAL A 37 17.56 6.71 3.49
N ASP A 38 18.60 6.22 2.82
CA ASP A 38 19.74 7.02 2.38
C ASP A 38 20.36 7.90 3.49
N ASN A 39 20.48 7.32 4.70
CA ASN A 39 21.01 7.97 5.90
C ASN A 39 20.22 9.19 6.38
N GLN A 40 18.94 9.29 6.00
CA GLN A 40 18.03 10.37 6.40
C GLN A 40 16.69 9.80 6.86
N ILE A 41 16.00 10.52 7.74
CA ILE A 41 14.62 10.21 8.11
C ILE A 41 13.72 10.94 7.13
N GLU A 42 12.98 10.19 6.31
CA GLU A 42 11.99 10.74 5.41
C GLU A 42 10.62 10.08 5.62
N SER A 43 9.55 10.84 5.33
CA SER A 43 8.19 10.30 5.31
C SER A 43 7.96 9.40 4.10
N ARG A 44 7.35 8.23 4.33
CA ARG A 44 6.90 7.31 3.27
C ARG A 44 5.47 6.87 3.51
N HIS A 45 4.73 6.65 2.44
CA HIS A 45 3.38 6.09 2.53
C HIS A 45 3.44 4.66 3.03
N ILE A 46 2.51 4.34 3.92
CA ILE A 46 2.37 3.02 4.51
C ILE A 46 0.96 2.49 4.30
N ASP A 47 0.85 1.17 4.28
CA ASP A 47 -0.42 0.49 4.47
C ASP A 47 -0.31 -0.56 5.57
N LEU A 48 -1.45 -0.92 6.15
CA LEU A 48 -1.54 -1.90 7.23
C LEU A 48 -2.43 -3.06 6.79
N ARG A 49 -1.91 -4.27 6.95
CA ARG A 49 -2.66 -5.51 6.78
C ARG A 49 -2.80 -6.21 8.13
N PRO A 50 -3.91 -6.02 8.86
CA PRO A 50 -4.23 -6.84 10.02
C PRO A 50 -4.68 -8.24 9.59
N PHE A 51 -4.68 -9.17 10.53
CA PHE A 51 -5.15 -10.54 10.32
C PHE A 51 -6.32 -10.84 11.26
N VAL A 52 -7.47 -11.14 10.65
CA VAL A 52 -8.67 -11.61 11.35
C VAL A 52 -8.74 -13.12 11.21
N LEU A 53 -8.84 -13.81 12.34
CA LEU A 53 -9.02 -15.26 12.44
C LEU A 53 -10.50 -15.53 12.75
N TYR A 54 -11.08 -16.52 12.08
CA TYR A 54 -12.47 -16.92 12.29
C TYR A 54 -12.53 -18.40 12.67
N GLY A 55 -13.24 -18.70 13.76
CA GLY A 55 -13.40 -20.06 14.30
C GLY A 55 -14.77 -20.26 14.93
N SER A 56 -14.92 -21.35 15.69
CA SER A 56 -16.17 -21.70 16.39
C SER A 56 -16.67 -20.59 17.31
N ASP A 57 -15.76 -19.83 17.90
CA ASP A 57 -16.05 -18.78 18.88
C ASP A 57 -16.20 -17.39 18.23
N GLY A 58 -16.22 -17.33 16.89
CA GLY A 58 -16.42 -16.11 16.12
C GLY A 58 -15.13 -15.53 15.52
N ALA A 59 -15.15 -14.22 15.23
CA ALA A 59 -14.03 -13.49 14.64
C ALA A 59 -13.15 -12.88 15.73
N THR A 60 -11.84 -13.04 15.62
CA THR A 60 -10.84 -12.42 16.49
C THR A 60 -9.74 -11.77 15.66
N ILE A 61 -9.26 -10.61 16.07
CA ILE A 61 -8.14 -9.91 15.42
C ILE A 61 -6.85 -10.17 16.20
N VAL A 62 -5.77 -10.50 15.49
CA VAL A 62 -4.45 -10.61 16.10
C VAL A 62 -3.94 -9.21 16.43
N PRO A 63 -3.34 -8.98 17.61
CA PRO A 63 -2.78 -7.69 18.01
C PRO A 63 -1.47 -7.40 17.28
N GLY A 64 -1.56 -7.17 15.98
CA GLY A 64 -0.44 -6.93 15.10
C GLY A 64 -0.89 -6.91 13.65
N GLY A 65 0.08 -6.92 12.75
CA GLY A 65 -0.19 -6.92 11.32
C GLY A 65 1.09 -6.84 10.51
N LEU A 66 0.93 -6.78 9.20
CA LEU A 66 2.00 -6.46 8.28
C LEU A 66 1.85 -5.00 7.87
N THR A 67 2.76 -4.13 8.31
CA THR A 67 2.89 -2.78 7.74
C THR A 67 3.80 -2.85 6.53
N ARG A 68 3.33 -2.40 5.36
CA ARG A 68 4.16 -2.22 4.16
C ARG A 68 4.46 -0.75 3.94
N VAL A 69 5.59 -0.50 3.28
CA VAL A 69 6.13 0.84 3.05
C VAL A 69 6.46 1.01 1.57
N ALA A 70 5.98 2.10 0.96
CA ALA A 70 6.42 2.50 -0.37
C ALA A 70 7.80 3.17 -0.25
N LEU A 71 8.90 2.48 -0.59
CA LEU A 71 10.25 3.02 -0.37
C LEU A 71 10.60 4.17 -1.31
N ARG A 72 10.02 4.19 -2.53
CA ARG A 72 10.18 5.30 -3.47
C ARG A 72 9.44 6.54 -2.97
N LYS A 73 10.16 7.65 -2.85
CA LYS A 73 9.62 8.95 -2.42
C LYS A 73 8.40 9.34 -3.25
N GLY A 74 7.28 9.67 -2.58
CA GLY A 74 6.02 10.06 -3.21
C GLY A 74 5.23 8.94 -3.89
N SER A 75 5.71 7.70 -3.85
CA SER A 75 4.97 6.56 -4.41
C SER A 75 3.84 6.13 -3.49
N LEU A 76 2.68 5.80 -4.06
CA LEU A 76 1.58 5.11 -3.37
C LEU A 76 1.69 3.58 -3.47
N VAL A 77 2.66 3.08 -4.24
CA VAL A 77 2.86 1.65 -4.46
C VAL A 77 3.71 1.06 -3.33
N VAL A 78 3.06 0.26 -2.49
CA VAL A 78 3.64 -0.46 -1.34
C VAL A 78 3.94 -1.94 -1.63
N ASN A 79 3.71 -2.40 -2.86
CA ASN A 79 3.94 -3.81 -3.22
C ASN A 79 5.44 -4.15 -3.19
N SER A 80 5.80 -5.23 -2.49
CA SER A 80 7.19 -5.69 -2.36
C SER A 80 7.84 -6.02 -3.70
N SER A 81 7.09 -6.55 -4.67
CA SER A 81 7.60 -6.85 -6.01
C SER A 81 8.00 -5.60 -6.82
N GLN A 82 7.63 -4.41 -6.35
CA GLN A 82 7.96 -3.12 -6.96
C GLN A 82 8.76 -2.22 -6.02
N GLY A 83 9.55 -2.82 -5.11
CA GLY A 83 10.42 -2.09 -4.20
C GLY A 83 9.72 -1.61 -2.92
N GLY A 84 8.65 -2.29 -2.51
CA GLY A 84 8.03 -2.09 -1.20
C GLY A 84 8.84 -2.73 -0.07
N GLY A 85 8.98 -2.02 1.04
CA GLY A 85 9.55 -2.54 2.29
C GLY A 85 8.47 -2.95 3.29
N SER A 86 8.88 -3.43 4.45
CA SER A 86 7.98 -3.72 5.57
C SER A 86 8.47 -3.08 6.87
N LYS A 87 7.55 -2.85 7.79
CA LYS A 87 7.81 -2.44 9.17
C LYS A 87 7.08 -3.37 10.12
N ASP A 88 7.62 -3.50 11.32
CA ASP A 88 6.91 -4.12 12.42
C ASP A 88 5.71 -3.25 12.83
N THR A 89 4.61 -3.88 13.26
CA THR A 89 3.38 -3.22 13.70
C THR A 89 3.20 -3.45 15.19
N TRP A 90 3.45 -2.41 15.99
CA TRP A 90 3.26 -2.49 17.44
C TRP A 90 1.84 -2.05 17.82
N VAL A 91 1.11 -2.96 18.45
CA VAL A 91 -0.16 -2.67 19.13
C VAL A 91 0.14 -2.59 20.62
N LEU A 92 -0.03 -1.41 21.20
CA LEU A 92 0.23 -1.19 22.62
C LEU A 92 -0.97 -1.65 23.45
N TYR A 93 -0.70 -2.16 24.65
CA TYR A 93 -1.69 -2.50 25.66
C TYR A 93 -1.50 -1.60 26.87
N GLU A 94 -2.61 -1.19 27.48
CA GLU A 94 -2.63 -0.57 28.81
C GLU A 94 -2.72 -1.63 29.91
#